data_AF-A0AAV6XWD9-F1
#
_entry.id   AF-A0AAV6XWD9-F1
#
_cell.length_a   1.000
_cell.length_b   1.000
_cell.length_c   1.000
_cell.angle_alpha   90.00
_cell.angle_beta   90.00
_cell.angle_gamma   90.00
#
_symmetry.space_group_name_H-M   'P 1'
#
loop_
_entity.id
_entity.type
_entity.pdbx_description
1 polymer ?
#
loop_
_entity_poly.entity_id
_entity_poly.type
_entity_poly.pdbx_seq_one_letter_code
_entity_poly.pdbx_strand_id
1 'polypeptide(L)'
;MNSASSSSSANAKVVPLCSCDSPMPASLKTSWTSDNPGRRFYGCILGRSGCTFFDWYDPPMCARAKVLIPGLLRKINGLEKQVEEMQREMQRKMQKEMQKEIQREMQMEMEMQKEKLMEIHSEMLRKMQKRQNFFVYVTVLSVLMVLFMLFG
;
A
#
# COMPACT_ATOMS: atom_id res chain seq x y z
N MET A 1 -38.02 -20.42 63.45
CA MET A 1 -38.71 -20.63 62.16
C MET A 1 -38.21 -19.55 61.23
N ASN A 2 -37.49 -19.96 60.18
CA ASN A 2 -36.73 -19.08 59.30
C ASN A 2 -37.65 -18.40 58.28
N SER A 3 -37.68 -17.07 58.25
CA SER A 3 -38.18 -16.32 57.10
C SER A 3 -37.01 -16.05 56.18
N ALA A 4 -36.88 -16.87 55.13
CA ALA A 4 -35.85 -16.71 54.12
C ALA A 4 -36.16 -15.49 53.25
N SER A 5 -35.28 -14.49 53.33
CA SER A 5 -35.17 -13.40 52.37
C SER A 5 -34.65 -13.95 51.05
N SER A 6 -35.49 -14.06 50.03
CA SER A 6 -35.07 -14.45 48.68
C SER A 6 -34.64 -13.22 47.88
N SER A 7 -33.44 -12.71 48.18
CA SER A 7 -32.68 -11.88 47.25
C SER A 7 -31.96 -12.77 46.25
N SER A 8 -32.33 -12.71 44.97
CA SER A 8 -31.45 -12.82 43.77
C SER A 8 -32.20 -13.34 42.54
N SER A 9 -32.96 -12.47 41.86
CA SER A 9 -33.24 -12.69 40.45
C SER A 9 -32.21 -11.92 39.65
N ALA A 10 -31.18 -12.65 39.21
CA ALA A 10 -30.35 -12.26 38.08
C ALA A 10 -31.25 -11.68 36.98
N ASN A 11 -30.81 -10.58 36.38
CA ASN A 11 -31.54 -9.74 35.43
C ASN A 11 -31.83 -10.47 34.09
N ALA A 12 -32.57 -11.58 34.14
CA ALA A 12 -33.03 -12.31 32.96
C ALA A 12 -34.13 -11.48 32.31
N LYS A 13 -33.79 -10.74 31.26
CA LYS A 13 -34.78 -10.04 30.44
C LYS A 13 -35.83 -11.05 29.96
N VAL A 14 -37.09 -10.83 30.33
CA VAL A 14 -38.22 -11.66 29.93
C VAL A 14 -38.31 -11.68 28.40
N VAL A 15 -38.37 -12.87 27.81
CA VAL A 15 -38.55 -13.04 26.36
C VAL A 15 -40.03 -12.79 26.03
N PRO A 16 -40.36 -11.83 25.15
CA PRO A 16 -41.76 -11.53 24.80
C PRO A 16 -42.36 -12.63 23.93
N LEU A 17 -43.68 -12.78 24.00
CA LEU A 17 -44.45 -13.66 23.11
C LEU A 17 -44.83 -12.90 21.83
N CYS A 18 -44.88 -13.60 20.69
CA CYS A 18 -45.33 -13.02 19.44
C CYS A 18 -46.86 -12.94 19.33
N SER A 19 -47.35 -12.09 18.43
CA SER A 19 -48.79 -11.85 18.17
C SER A 19 -49.43 -12.85 17.20
N CYS A 20 -49.07 -14.14 17.28
CA CYS A 20 -49.72 -15.20 16.50
C CYS A 20 -50.99 -15.68 17.20
N ASP A 21 -51.90 -16.33 16.46
CA ASP A 21 -53.10 -16.97 17.02
C ASP A 21 -52.76 -17.95 18.14
N SER A 22 -51.60 -18.63 18.03
CA SER A 22 -50.95 -19.34 19.12
C SER A 22 -49.66 -18.59 19.51
N PRO A 23 -49.65 -17.84 20.63
CA PRO A 23 -48.49 -17.05 21.04
C PRO A 23 -47.27 -17.93 21.34
N MET A 24 -46.16 -17.66 20.66
CA MET A 24 -44.89 -18.39 20.84
C MET A 24 -43.78 -17.44 21.32
N PRO A 25 -42.76 -17.92 22.05
CA PRO A 25 -41.60 -17.12 22.41
C PRO A 25 -40.92 -16.49 21.19
N ALA A 26 -40.68 -15.18 21.24
CA ALA A 26 -40.01 -14.49 20.15
C ALA A 26 -38.52 -14.85 20.10
N SER A 27 -37.99 -14.90 18.89
CA SER A 27 -36.57 -15.15 18.63
C SER A 27 -35.77 -13.84 18.65
N LEU A 28 -34.61 -13.84 19.30
CA LEU A 28 -33.68 -12.71 19.30
C LEU A 28 -32.91 -12.68 17.97
N LYS A 29 -32.96 -11.55 17.28
CA LYS A 29 -32.32 -11.31 15.98
C LYS A 29 -31.47 -10.05 16.04
N THR A 30 -30.49 -9.95 15.15
CA THR A 30 -29.62 -8.78 15.01
C THR A 30 -29.95 -8.04 13.72
N SER A 31 -30.14 -6.73 13.81
CA SER A 31 -30.28 -5.85 12.64
C SER A 31 -28.91 -5.58 12.02
N TRP A 32 -28.84 -5.69 10.70
CA TRP A 32 -27.64 -5.39 9.90
C TRP A 32 -27.85 -4.22 8.94
N THR A 33 -28.87 -3.40 9.19
CA THR A 33 -29.12 -2.19 8.39
C THR A 33 -28.12 -1.09 8.73
N SER A 34 -27.88 -0.16 7.80
CA SER A 34 -27.05 1.03 8.03
C SER A 34 -27.49 1.87 9.22
N ASP A 35 -28.80 1.90 9.47
CA ASP A 35 -29.41 2.77 10.48
C ASP A 35 -29.39 2.14 11.88
N ASN A 36 -29.36 0.81 11.95
CA ASN A 36 -29.35 0.06 13.21
C ASN A 36 -28.37 -1.12 13.14
N PRO A 37 -27.07 -0.89 12.84
CA PRO A 37 -26.11 -1.96 12.69
C PRO A 37 -25.84 -2.61 14.06
N GLY A 38 -25.92 -3.93 14.11
CA GLY A 38 -25.67 -4.72 15.31
C GLY A 38 -26.75 -4.63 16.40
N ARG A 39 -27.82 -3.84 16.19
CA ARG A 39 -28.87 -3.66 17.22
C ARG A 39 -29.82 -4.85 17.25
N ARG A 40 -30.05 -5.43 18.42
CA ARG A 40 -30.89 -6.63 18.56
C ARG A 40 -32.36 -6.30 18.78
N PHE A 41 -33.22 -7.15 18.23
CA PHE A 41 -34.67 -7.09 18.34
C PHE A 41 -35.26 -8.49 18.49
N TYR A 42 -36.39 -8.59 19.16
CA TYR A 42 -37.23 -9.78 19.16
C TYR A 42 -38.15 -9.78 17.94
N GLY A 43 -38.25 -10.93 17.26
CA GLY A 43 -39.20 -11.14 16.19
C GLY A 43 -39.73 -12.56 16.18
N CYS A 44 -40.91 -12.75 15.61
CA CYS A 44 -41.50 -14.08 15.45
C CYS A 44 -40.57 -15.03 14.69
N ILE A 45 -40.59 -16.31 15.08
CA ILE A 45 -39.85 -17.39 14.41
C ILE A 45 -40.36 -17.57 12.97
N LEU A 46 -41.67 -17.44 12.74
CA LEU A 46 -42.30 -17.51 11.41
C LEU A 46 -41.91 -16.33 10.49
N GLY A 47 -41.22 -15.33 11.02
CA GLY A 47 -40.80 -14.15 10.26
C GLY A 47 -41.97 -13.27 9.83
N ARG A 48 -41.67 -12.25 9.02
CA ARG A 48 -42.65 -11.22 8.63
C ARG A 48 -43.82 -11.74 7.79
N SER A 49 -43.65 -12.89 7.13
CA SER A 49 -44.70 -13.52 6.32
C SER A 49 -45.77 -14.21 7.15
N GLY A 50 -45.47 -14.60 8.39
CA GLY A 50 -46.42 -15.26 9.30
C GLY A 50 -46.83 -14.42 10.51
N CYS A 51 -46.01 -13.45 10.92
CA CYS A 51 -46.31 -12.55 12.04
C CYS A 51 -45.45 -11.29 11.99
N THR A 52 -46.07 -10.13 12.19
CA THR A 52 -45.40 -8.81 12.15
C THR A 52 -44.85 -8.38 13.51
N PHE A 53 -44.91 -9.25 14.52
CA PHE A 53 -44.40 -8.94 15.86
C PHE A 53 -42.93 -8.50 15.82
N PHE A 54 -42.65 -7.38 16.48
CA PHE A 54 -41.34 -6.76 16.58
C PHE A 54 -41.21 -6.02 17.91
N ASP A 55 -40.10 -6.23 18.62
CA ASP A 55 -39.76 -5.43 19.80
C ASP A 55 -38.23 -5.25 19.93
N TRP A 56 -37.77 -4.11 20.43
CA TRP A 56 -36.34 -3.84 20.56
C TRP A 56 -35.77 -4.49 21.83
N TYR A 57 -34.76 -5.36 21.66
CA TYR A 57 -34.03 -5.92 22.81
C TYR A 57 -33.06 -4.89 23.40
N ASP A 58 -32.30 -4.25 22.52
CA ASP A 58 -31.37 -3.18 22.87
C ASP A 58 -32.12 -1.83 22.88
N PRO A 59 -31.95 -1.01 23.93
CA PRO A 59 -32.54 0.33 23.96
C PRO A 59 -32.02 1.17 22.78
N PRO A 60 -32.76 2.22 22.37
CA PRO A 60 -32.24 3.14 21.36
C PRO A 60 -30.94 3.77 21.85
N MET A 61 -30.01 4.05 20.92
CA MET A 61 -28.83 4.85 21.26
C MET A 61 -29.27 6.19 21.86
N CYS A 62 -28.57 6.65 22.89
CA CYS A 62 -28.88 7.94 23.50
C CYS A 62 -28.70 9.08 22.48
N ALA A 63 -29.47 10.17 22.64
CA ALA A 63 -29.46 11.31 21.72
C ALA A 63 -28.03 11.87 21.53
N ARG A 64 -27.24 11.89 22.61
CA ARG A 64 -25.84 12.30 22.59
C ARG A 64 -24.98 11.38 21.69
N ALA A 65 -25.12 10.06 21.81
CA ALA A 65 -24.33 9.12 21.01
C ALA A 65 -24.66 9.23 19.51
N LYS A 66 -25.94 9.45 19.15
CA LYS A 66 -26.37 9.66 17.77
C LYS A 66 -25.70 10.87 17.09
N VAL A 67 -25.28 11.87 17.87
CA VAL A 67 -24.56 13.05 17.35
C VAL A 67 -23.05 12.85 17.39
N LEU A 68 -22.52 12.35 18.51
CA LEU A 68 -21.07 12.23 18.73
C LEU A 68 -20.43 11.16 17.84
N ILE A 69 -21.03 9.96 17.74
CA ILE A 69 -20.41 8.84 17.01
C ILE A 69 -20.19 9.19 15.53
N PRO A 70 -21.18 9.72 14.79
CA PRO A 70 -20.95 10.12 13.39
C PRO A 70 -19.92 11.25 13.26
N GLY A 71 -19.90 12.20 14.20
CA GLY A 71 -18.92 13.28 14.21
C GLY A 71 -17.50 12.78 14.40
N LEU A 72 -17.30 11.86 15.36
CA LEU A 72 -16.01 11.22 15.61
C LEU A 72 -15.55 10.36 14.44
N LEU A 73 -16.45 9.58 13.82
CA LEU A 73 -16.13 8.79 12.62
C LEU A 73 -15.65 9.68 11.47
N ARG A 74 -16.34 10.80 11.19
CA ARG A 74 -15.89 11.76 10.18
C ARG A 74 -14.49 12.31 10.48
N LYS A 75 -14.21 12.61 11.75
CA LYS A 75 -12.89 13.11 12.18
C LYS A 75 -11.81 12.04 12.02
N ILE A 76 -12.08 10.80 12.41
CA ILE A 76 -11.14 9.67 12.26
C ILE A 76 -10.82 9.47 10.78
N ASN A 77 -11.83 9.33 9.92
CA ASN A 77 -11.62 9.14 8.49
C ASN A 77 -10.83 10.31 7.87
N GLY A 78 -11.08 11.54 8.32
CA GLY A 78 -10.34 12.72 7.90
C GLY A 78 -8.87 12.69 8.32
N LEU A 79 -8.58 12.28 9.55
CA LEU A 79 -7.22 12.14 10.07
C LEU A 79 -6.48 10.99 9.38
N GLU A 80 -7.12 9.85 9.17
CA GLU A 80 -6.56 8.72 8.43
C GLU A 80 -6.14 9.14 7.01
N LYS A 81 -6.99 9.90 6.32
CA LYS A 81 -6.66 10.45 5.00
C LYS A 81 -5.45 11.38 5.04
N GLN A 82 -5.35 12.27 6.03
CA GLN A 82 -4.20 13.16 6.18
C GLN A 82 -2.90 12.40 6.46
N VAL A 83 -2.96 11.37 7.31
CA VAL A 83 -1.80 10.51 7.60
C VAL A 83 -1.36 9.80 6.31
N GLU A 84 -2.30 9.25 5.55
CA GLU A 84 -1.99 8.56 4.30
C GLU A 84 -1.38 9.49 3.25
N GLU A 85 -1.89 10.72 3.12
CA GLU A 85 -1.34 11.75 2.23
C GLU A 85 0.08 12.16 2.66
N MET A 86 0.30 12.39 3.95
CA MET A 86 1.61 12.73 4.51
C MET A 86 2.63 11.61 4.31
N GLN A 87 2.22 10.36 4.54
CA GLN A 87 3.07 9.18 4.29
C GLN A 87 3.43 9.06 2.81
N ARG A 88 2.47 9.26 1.89
CA ARG A 88 2.74 9.25 0.45
C ARG A 88 3.72 10.36 0.04
N GLU A 89 3.59 11.56 0.60
CA GLU A 89 4.51 12.65 0.32
C GLU A 89 5.93 12.35 0.85
N MET A 90 6.04 11.87 2.08
CA MET A 90 7.31 11.47 2.69
C MET A 90 8.01 10.37 1.87
N GLN A 91 7.26 9.34 1.45
CA GLN A 91 7.77 8.28 0.57
C GLN A 91 8.28 8.83 -0.76
N ARG A 92 7.54 9.74 -1.41
CA ARG A 92 7.98 10.38 -2.66
C ARG A 92 9.26 11.18 -2.48
N LYS A 93 9.39 11.94 -1.38
CA LYS A 93 10.61 12.69 -1.06
C LYS A 93 11.79 11.75 -0.85
N MET A 94 11.61 10.72 -0.03
CA MET A 94 12.64 9.71 0.23
C MET A 94 13.06 8.98 -1.05
N GLN A 95 12.10 8.58 -1.90
CA GLN A 95 12.38 7.96 -3.20
C GLN A 95 13.16 8.88 -4.12
N LYS A 96 12.81 10.17 -4.19
CA LYS A 96 13.55 11.14 -5.01
C LYS A 96 14.98 11.34 -4.53
N GLU A 97 15.20 11.44 -3.22
CA GLU A 97 16.56 11.59 -2.68
C GLU A 97 17.39 10.32 -2.89
N MET A 98 16.81 9.14 -2.66
CA MET A 98 17.45 7.86 -2.96
C MET A 98 17.78 7.72 -4.46
N GLN A 99 16.86 8.10 -5.34
CA GLN A 99 17.10 8.10 -6.79
C GLN A 99 18.23 9.05 -7.18
N LYS A 100 18.33 10.24 -6.57
CA LYS A 100 19.45 11.16 -6.82
C LYS A 100 20.79 10.57 -6.39
N GLU A 101 20.84 9.82 -5.29
CA GLU A 101 22.08 9.17 -4.84
C GLU A 101 22.49 8.07 -5.82
N ILE A 102 21.57 7.17 -6.17
CA ILE A 102 21.80 6.12 -7.17
C ILE A 102 22.22 6.73 -8.52
N GLN A 103 21.58 7.82 -8.93
CA GLN A 103 21.93 8.52 -10.16
C GLN A 103 23.35 9.09 -10.12
N ARG A 104 23.78 9.63 -8.97
CA ARG A 104 25.14 10.16 -8.78
C ARG A 104 26.17 9.05 -8.83
N GLU A 105 25.92 7.93 -8.16
CA GLU A 105 26.80 6.75 -8.21
C GLU A 105 26.90 6.20 -9.64
N MET A 106 25.77 6.02 -10.32
CA MET A 106 25.73 5.56 -11.71
C MET A 106 26.46 6.52 -12.67
N GLN A 107 26.36 7.83 -12.42
CA GLN A 107 27.07 8.81 -13.23
C GLN A 107 28.58 8.76 -13.00
N MET A 108 29.05 8.66 -11.75
CA MET A 108 30.47 8.50 -11.45
C MET A 108 31.03 7.22 -12.08
N GLU A 109 30.29 6.11 -12.02
CA GLU A 109 30.71 4.85 -12.62
C GLU A 109 30.80 4.94 -14.15
N MET A 110 29.81 5.59 -14.78
CA MET A 110 29.81 5.83 -16.22
C MET A 110 30.98 6.72 -16.66
N GLU A 111 31.29 7.77 -15.91
CA GLU A 111 32.41 8.67 -16.19
C GLU A 111 33.75 7.91 -16.08
N MET A 112 33.93 7.10 -15.03
CA MET A 112 35.11 6.26 -14.88
C MET A 112 35.26 5.24 -16.02
N GLN A 113 34.16 4.62 -16.47
CA GLN A 113 34.18 3.71 -17.61
C GLN A 113 34.53 4.44 -18.92
N LYS A 114 34.04 5.67 -19.10
CA LYS A 114 34.35 6.52 -20.25
C LYS A 114 35.83 6.89 -20.28
N GLU A 115 36.42 7.22 -19.13
CA GLU A 115 37.86 7.50 -19.01
C GLU A 115 38.70 6.27 -19.39
N LYS A 116 38.38 5.10 -18.83
CA LYS A 116 39.04 3.84 -19.18
C LYS A 116 38.91 3.52 -20.68
N LEU A 117 37.74 3.76 -21.26
CA LEU A 117 37.51 3.56 -22.70
C LEU A 117 38.36 4.51 -23.55
N MET A 118 38.47 5.77 -23.17
CA MET A 118 39.33 6.74 -23.87
C MET A 118 40.80 6.36 -23.78
N GLU A 119 41.26 5.87 -22.63
CA GLU A 119 42.63 5.42 -22.45
C GLU A 119 42.94 4.27 -23.41
N ILE A 120 42.11 3.22 -23.41
CA ILE A 120 42.22 2.07 -24.32
C ILE A 120 42.20 2.52 -25.79
N HIS A 121 41.29 3.42 -26.15
CA HIS A 121 41.20 3.95 -27.50
C HIS A 121 42.47 4.71 -27.90
N SER A 122 43.01 5.55 -27.01
CA SER A 122 44.26 6.28 -27.25
C SER A 122 45.46 5.35 -27.42
N GLU A 123 45.56 4.29 -26.62
CA GLU A 123 46.62 3.29 -26.74
C GLU A 123 46.52 2.52 -28.06
N MET A 124 45.31 2.15 -28.47
CA MET A 124 45.05 1.48 -29.73
C MET A 124 45.49 2.36 -30.90
N LEU A 125 45.12 3.64 -30.91
CA LEU A 125 45.54 4.60 -31.93
C LEU A 125 47.06 4.76 -31.96
N ARG A 126 47.73 4.88 -30.80
CA ARG A 126 49.20 4.97 -30.76
C ARG A 126 49.85 3.71 -31.35
N LYS A 127 49.34 2.51 -31.03
CA LYS A 127 49.83 1.24 -31.59
C LYS A 127 49.60 1.16 -33.09
N MET A 128 48.42 1.58 -33.56
CA MET A 128 48.08 1.64 -34.99
C MET A 128 48.98 2.61 -35.74
N GLN A 129 49.20 3.81 -35.19
CA GLN A 129 50.09 4.80 -35.79
C GLN A 129 51.54 4.31 -35.85
N LYS A 130 52.05 3.67 -34.77
CA LYS A 130 53.39 3.07 -34.80
C LYS A 130 53.52 2.00 -35.89
N ARG A 131 52.51 1.13 -36.04
CA ARG A 131 52.47 0.13 -37.12
C ARG A 131 52.46 0.78 -38.50
N GLN A 132 51.61 1.80 -38.70
CA GLN A 132 51.56 2.55 -39.95
C GLN A 132 52.91 3.24 -40.24
N ASN A 133 53.49 3.96 -39.28
CA ASN A 133 54.78 4.64 -39.44
C ASN A 133 55.90 3.64 -39.77
N PHE A 134 55.93 2.49 -39.10
CA PHE A 134 56.89 1.42 -39.41
C PHE A 134 56.72 0.90 -40.84
N PHE A 135 55.48 0.65 -41.26
CA PHE A 135 55.18 0.22 -42.62
C PHE A 135 55.60 1.26 -43.65
N VAL A 136 55.25 2.54 -43.43
CA VAL A 136 55.66 3.66 -44.28
C VAL A 136 57.19 3.73 -44.38
N TYR A 137 57.90 3.67 -43.26
CA TYR A 137 59.35 3.69 -43.23
C TYR A 137 59.98 2.56 -44.06
N VAL A 138 59.50 1.32 -43.91
CA VAL A 138 59.99 0.18 -44.70
C VAL A 138 59.73 0.38 -46.19
N THR A 139 58.54 0.87 -46.58
CA THR A 139 58.21 1.13 -48.00
C THR A 139 59.06 2.24 -48.61
N VAL A 140 59.37 3.30 -47.86
CA VAL A 140 60.22 4.39 -48.34
C VAL A 140 61.66 3.89 -48.54
N LEU A 141 62.21 3.18 -47.56
CA LEU A 141 63.57 2.63 -47.66
C LEU A 141 63.73 1.66 -48.84
N SER A 142 62.76 0.77 -49.07
CA SER A 142 62.84 -0.18 -50.17
C SER A 142 62.80 0.52 -51.54
N VAL A 143 61.98 1.56 -51.70
CA VAL A 143 61.94 2.38 -52.93
C VAL A 143 63.29 3.08 -53.16
N LEU A 144 63.88 3.67 -52.11
CA LEU A 144 65.19 4.33 -52.23
C LEU A 144 66.31 3.35 -52.64
N MET A 145 66.32 2.15 -52.08
CA MET A 145 67.28 1.10 -52.45
C MET A 145 67.16 0.71 -53.93
N VAL A 146 65.93 0.56 -54.44
CA VAL A 146 65.69 0.23 -55.86
C VAL A 146 66.18 1.37 -56.77
N LEU A 147 65.91 2.63 -56.42
CA LEU A 147 66.39 3.78 -57.20
C LEU A 147 67.92 3.82 -57.26
N PHE A 148 68.60 3.59 -56.13
CA PHE A 148 70.06 3.53 -56.10
C PHE A 148 70.61 2.44 -57.04
N MET A 149 70.03 1.24 -57.04
CA MET A 149 70.46 0.14 -57.90
C MET A 149 70.22 0.39 -59.39
N LEU A 150 69.27 1.25 -59.76
CA LEU A 150 68.95 1.56 -61.15
C LEU A 150 69.75 2.75 -61.72
N PHE A 151 70.19 3.67 -60.87
CA PHE A 151 70.79 4.95 -61.28
C PHE A 151 72.21 5.19 -60.73
N GLY A 152 72.75 4.30 -59.91
CA GLY A 152 74.08 4.38 -59.31
C GLY A 152 75.12 3.47 -59.95
#